data_AF-Q8J144-F1
#
_entry.id   AF-Q8J144-F1
#
_cell.length_a   1.000
_cell.length_b   1.000
_cell.length_c   1.000
_cell.angle_alpha   90.00
_cell.angle_beta   90.00
_cell.angle_gamma   90.00
#
_symmetry.space_group_name_H-M   'P 1'
#
loop_
_entity.id
_entity.type
_entity.pdbx_description
1 polymer ?
#
loop_
_entity_poly.entity_id
_entity_poly.type
_entity_poly.pdbx_seq_one_letter_code
_entity_poly.pdbx_strand_id
1 'polypeptide(L)'
;VDTTKKVTVVTQFKKGSNGRLSEITRLYVQNGKVIANSESKIPGNSGSSLTADFCSKQKSVFGDIDDFSKKGGWSGMSDALESPMVLVMSLWHDHHSNMLWLDSTYPTDSTKLGAQRGSCATTSGVPSDLERDVPNSKASFSNIKFG
;
A
#
# COMPACT_ATOMS: atom_id res chain seq x y z
N VAL A 1 1.41 -13.32 -6.39
CA VAL A 1 0.46 -12.60 -7.27
C VAL A 1 1.23 -12.20 -8.50
N ASP A 2 0.83 -12.69 -9.68
CA ASP A 2 1.53 -12.45 -10.94
C ASP A 2 1.02 -11.15 -11.57
N THR A 3 1.86 -10.11 -11.62
CA THR A 3 1.49 -8.78 -12.13
C THR A 3 1.41 -8.71 -13.66
N THR A 4 1.82 -9.75 -14.38
CA THR A 4 1.70 -9.83 -15.85
C THR A 4 0.28 -10.18 -16.31
N LYS A 5 -0.59 -10.56 -15.37
CA LYS A 5 -1.97 -10.99 -15.62
C LYS A 5 -2.95 -10.15 -14.82
N LYS A 6 -4.22 -10.18 -15.20
CA LYS A 6 -5.29 -9.56 -14.42
C LYS A 6 -5.29 -10.12 -12.99
N VAL A 7 -5.41 -9.22 -12.02
CA VAL A 7 -5.50 -9.51 -10.59
C VAL A 7 -6.83 -8.98 -10.07
N THR A 8 -7.57 -9.79 -9.32
CA THR A 8 -8.66 -9.27 -8.49
C THR A 8 -8.08 -8.90 -7.13
N VAL A 9 -8.33 -7.68 -6.68
CA VAL A 9 -7.89 -7.18 -5.37
C VAL A 9 -9.13 -6.99 -4.51
N VAL A 10 -9.17 -7.65 -3.35
CA VAL A 10 -10.25 -7.52 -2.38
C VAL A 10 -9.69 -6.84 -1.14
N THR A 11 -10.30 -5.73 -0.72
CA THR A 11 -9.96 -5.03 0.51
C THR A 11 -11.19 -4.99 1.39
N GLN A 12 -11.06 -5.39 2.66
CA GLN A 12 -12.17 -5.41 3.61
C GLN A 12 -11.87 -4.47 4.76
N PHE A 13 -12.87 -3.68 5.16
CA PHE A 13 -12.79 -2.73 6.26
C PHE A 13 -13.65 -3.27 7.40
N LYS A 14 -13.01 -3.89 8.40
CA LYS A 14 -13.73 -4.56 9.49
C LYS A 14 -13.92 -3.62 10.67
N LYS A 15 -15.13 -3.62 11.22
CA LYS A 15 -15.47 -2.92 12.45
C LYS A 15 -15.21 -3.83 13.67
N GLY A 16 -14.74 -3.25 14.76
CA GLY A 16 -14.66 -3.89 16.07
C GLY A 16 -16.01 -3.86 16.79
N SER A 17 -16.03 -4.35 18.04
CA SER A 17 -17.25 -4.37 18.88
C SER A 17 -17.81 -2.97 19.19
N ASN A 18 -16.96 -1.93 19.12
CA ASN A 18 -17.35 -0.53 19.29
C ASN A 18 -17.90 0.11 17.99
N GLY A 19 -18.07 -0.67 16.92
CA GLY A 19 -18.56 -0.19 15.62
C GLY A 19 -17.55 0.63 14.82
N ARG A 20 -16.31 0.81 15.31
CA ARG A 20 -15.26 1.58 14.65
C ARG A 20 -14.31 0.65 13.88
N LEU A 21 -13.61 1.20 12.88
CA LEU A 21 -12.62 0.45 12.11
C LEU A 21 -11.57 -0.19 13.04
N SER A 22 -11.37 -1.49 12.93
CA SER A 22 -10.40 -2.25 13.75
C SER A 22 -9.34 -2.98 12.93
N GLU A 23 -9.67 -3.37 11.69
CA GLU A 23 -8.75 -4.12 10.83
C GLU A 23 -9.02 -3.81 9.35
N ILE A 24 -7.96 -3.69 8.56
CA ILE A 24 -8.04 -3.68 7.09
C ILE A 24 -7.34 -4.94 6.57
N THR A 25 -8.09 -5.81 5.90
CA THR A 25 -7.56 -7.03 5.31
C THR A 25 -7.47 -6.94 3.80
N ARG A 26 -6.58 -7.77 3.22
CA ARG A 26 -6.35 -7.87 1.80
C ARG A 26 -6.43 -9.33 1.37
N LEU A 27 -7.08 -9.58 0.25
CA LEU A 27 -7.01 -10.85 -0.47
C LEU A 27 -6.79 -10.56 -1.96
N TYR A 28 -6.26 -11.56 -2.66
CA TYR A 28 -6.16 -11.54 -4.11
C TYR A 28 -6.89 -12.74 -4.68
N VAL A 29 -7.46 -12.58 -5.88
CA VAL A 29 -7.97 -13.71 -6.66
C VAL A 29 -7.32 -13.69 -8.05
N GLN A 30 -6.68 -14.80 -8.40
CA GLN A 30 -6.03 -14.96 -9.69
C GLN A 30 -6.14 -16.41 -10.14
N ASN A 31 -6.53 -16.64 -11.40
CA ASN A 31 -6.76 -17.98 -11.97
C ASN A 31 -7.71 -18.84 -11.11
N GLY A 32 -8.78 -18.23 -10.59
CA GLY A 32 -9.77 -18.90 -9.73
C GLY A 32 -9.28 -19.23 -8.31
N LYS A 33 -8.02 -18.93 -7.97
CA LYS A 33 -7.46 -19.20 -6.63
C LYS A 33 -7.52 -17.97 -5.76
N VAL A 34 -8.06 -18.13 -4.56
CA VAL A 34 -7.97 -17.12 -3.49
C VAL A 34 -6.57 -17.20 -2.88
N ILE A 35 -5.94 -16.04 -2.75
CA ILE A 35 -4.58 -15.87 -2.22
C ILE A 35 -4.68 -14.90 -1.05
N ALA A 36 -4.31 -15.37 0.15
CA ALA A 36 -4.22 -14.53 1.32
C ALA A 36 -3.13 -13.45 1.14
N ASN A 37 -3.26 -12.32 1.84
CA ASN A 37 -2.16 -11.36 1.88
C ASN A 37 -0.91 -12.02 2.49
N SER A 38 0.27 -11.56 2.06
CA SER A 38 1.51 -12.06 2.61
C SER A 38 1.65 -11.65 4.08
N GLU A 39 2.13 -12.58 4.92
CA GLU A 39 2.57 -12.27 6.27
C GLU A 39 3.82 -11.38 6.24
N SER A 40 3.80 -10.32 7.05
CA SER A 40 5.00 -9.55 7.36
C SER A 40 6.00 -10.44 8.08
N LYS A 41 7.21 -10.55 7.51
CA LYS A 41 8.34 -11.28 8.10
C LYS A 41 9.29 -10.39 8.89
N ILE A 42 8.91 -9.13 9.11
CA ILE A 42 9.71 -8.15 9.84
C ILE A 42 9.70 -8.52 11.33
N PRO A 43 10.87 -8.75 11.95
CA PRO A 43 10.95 -9.01 13.39
C PRO A 43 10.26 -7.90 14.19
N GLY A 44 9.39 -8.28 15.13
CA GLY A 44 8.64 -7.33 15.95
C GLY A 44 7.40 -6.71 15.28
N ASN A 45 7.11 -7.03 14.01
CA ASN A 45 5.92 -6.55 13.31
C ASN A 45 5.32 -7.63 12.38
N SER A 46 4.96 -8.79 12.94
CA SER A 46 4.31 -9.89 12.21
C SER A 46 2.83 -9.61 11.95
N GLY A 47 2.25 -10.26 10.94
CA GLY A 47 0.83 -10.15 10.57
C GLY A 47 0.64 -9.85 9.09
N SER A 48 -0.54 -10.17 8.58
CA SER A 48 -0.92 -9.99 7.17
C SER A 48 -2.04 -8.96 6.95
N SER A 49 -2.47 -8.27 8.00
CA SER A 49 -3.48 -7.22 7.96
C SER A 49 -2.99 -5.95 8.63
N LEU A 50 -3.66 -4.82 8.34
CA LEU A 50 -3.42 -3.58 9.06
C LEU A 50 -4.32 -3.55 10.29
N THR A 51 -3.73 -3.21 11.44
CA THR A 51 -4.40 -2.91 12.70
C THR A 51 -3.67 -1.74 13.38
N ALA A 52 -4.27 -1.14 14.42
CA ALA A 52 -3.59 -0.08 15.19
C ALA A 52 -2.23 -0.52 15.74
N ASP A 53 -2.18 -1.72 16.31
CA ASP A 53 -0.96 -2.31 16.85
C ASP A 53 0.10 -2.57 15.77
N PHE A 54 -0.31 -3.17 14.64
CA PHE A 54 0.60 -3.39 13.51
C PHE A 54 1.17 -2.06 12.98
N CYS A 55 0.34 -1.04 12.80
CA CYS A 55 0.80 0.27 12.31
C CYS A 55 1.79 0.93 13.29
N SER A 56 1.51 0.90 14.59
CA SER A 56 2.40 1.47 15.61
C SER A 56 3.74 0.73 15.67
N LYS A 57 3.72 -0.61 15.66
CA LYS A 57 4.93 -1.43 15.66
C LYS A 57 5.73 -1.26 14.38
N GLN A 58 5.07 -1.21 13.22
CA GLN A 58 5.72 -0.95 11.94
C GLN A 58 6.51 0.36 11.99
N LYS A 59 5.88 1.45 12.47
CA LYS A 59 6.54 2.76 12.56
C LYS A 59 7.75 2.73 13.47
N SER A 60 7.62 2.09 14.63
CA SER A 60 8.72 1.91 15.57
C SER A 60 9.87 1.08 14.99
N VAL A 61 9.58 -0.08 14.40
CA VAL A 61 10.60 -1.01 13.87
C VAL A 61 11.33 -0.41 12.66
N PHE A 62 10.65 0.37 11.82
CA PHE A 62 11.30 1.05 10.70
C PHE A 62 11.97 2.38 11.11
N GLY A 63 11.71 2.88 12.33
CA GLY A 63 12.21 4.18 12.77
C GLY A 63 11.61 5.35 12.01
N ASP A 64 10.42 5.15 11.44
CA ASP A 64 9.66 6.18 10.72
C ASP A 64 9.02 7.16 11.71
N ILE A 65 8.83 8.41 11.28
CA ILE A 65 8.00 9.36 12.02
C ILE A 65 6.55 8.82 12.04
N ASP A 66 6.01 8.62 13.24
CA ASP A 66 4.60 8.25 13.42
C ASP A 66 3.69 9.49 13.32
N ASP A 67 3.61 10.02 12.10
CA ASP A 67 2.70 11.13 11.79
C ASP A 67 1.25 10.66 11.60
N PHE A 68 1.05 9.36 11.40
CA PHE A 68 -0.28 8.75 11.32
C PHE A 68 -1.01 8.87 12.65
N SER A 69 -0.38 8.47 13.76
CA SER A 69 -0.97 8.62 15.09
C SER A 69 -1.21 10.09 15.46
N LYS A 70 -0.29 11.00 15.08
CA LYS A 70 -0.44 12.45 15.32
C LYS A 70 -1.66 13.06 14.63
N LYS A 71 -2.10 12.49 13.50
CA LYS A 71 -3.26 12.95 12.72
C LYS A 71 -4.55 12.17 13.02
N GLY A 72 -4.63 11.51 14.18
CA GLY A 72 -5.82 10.80 14.63
C GLY A 72 -5.85 9.31 14.30
N GLY A 73 -4.83 8.80 13.58
CA GLY A 73 -4.62 7.38 13.33
C GLY A 73 -5.87 6.63 12.89
N TRP A 74 -6.14 5.49 13.54
CA TRP A 74 -7.30 4.65 13.25
C TRP A 74 -8.63 5.31 13.55
N SER A 75 -8.69 6.24 14.52
CA SER A 75 -9.91 6.98 14.82
C SER A 75 -10.26 7.90 13.65
N GLY A 76 -9.30 8.70 13.19
CA GLY A 76 -9.51 9.60 12.05
C GLY A 76 -9.84 8.85 10.76
N MET A 77 -9.18 7.71 10.52
CA MET A 77 -9.53 6.84 9.38
C MET A 77 -10.94 6.25 9.51
N SER A 78 -11.36 5.86 10.72
CA SER A 78 -12.73 5.38 10.97
C SER A 78 -13.75 6.47 10.67
N ASP A 79 -13.51 7.70 11.13
CA ASP A 79 -14.43 8.83 10.90
C ASP A 79 -14.57 9.16 9.40
N ALA A 80 -13.45 9.07 8.65
CA ALA A 80 -13.46 9.26 7.20
C ALA A 80 -14.20 8.15 6.45
N LEU A 81 -14.02 6.88 6.82
CA LEU A 81 -14.70 5.75 6.18
C LEU A 81 -16.20 5.69 6.48
N GLU A 82 -16.65 6.29 7.59
CA GLU A 82 -18.07 6.43 7.90
C GLU A 82 -18.72 7.57 7.12
N SER A 83 -17.92 8.45 6.53
CA SER A 83 -18.37 9.53 5.65
C SER A 83 -18.41 9.06 4.19
N PRO A 84 -19.27 9.64 3.34
CA PRO A 84 -19.21 9.39 1.90
C PRO A 84 -17.84 9.74 1.32
N MET A 85 -17.22 8.80 0.61
CA MET A 85 -15.95 8.99 -0.07
C MET A 85 -16.12 8.90 -1.59
N VAL A 86 -15.30 9.65 -2.33
CA VAL A 86 -15.23 9.58 -3.79
C VAL A 86 -14.21 8.52 -4.20
N LEU A 87 -14.58 7.62 -5.11
CA LEU A 87 -13.64 6.70 -5.75
C LEU A 87 -12.79 7.45 -6.78
N VAL A 88 -11.46 7.37 -6.64
CA VAL A 88 -10.49 7.95 -7.59
C VAL A 88 -9.67 6.83 -8.24
N MET A 89 -9.48 6.91 -9.55
CA MET A 89 -8.62 6.02 -10.35
C MET A 89 -7.69 6.87 -11.21
N SER A 90 -6.38 6.61 -11.14
CA SER A 90 -5.36 7.45 -11.78
C SER A 90 -4.15 6.62 -12.24
N LEU A 91 -3.39 7.18 -13.17
CA LEU A 91 -2.06 6.72 -13.60
C LEU A 91 -1.14 7.94 -13.65
N TRP A 92 0.00 7.88 -12.96
CA TRP A 92 0.94 9.00 -12.83
C TRP A 92 2.36 8.49 -12.58
N HIS A 93 3.35 9.30 -12.96
CA HIS A 93 4.73 9.19 -12.47
C HIS A 93 5.02 10.34 -11.50
N ASP A 94 6.05 10.17 -10.67
CA ASP A 94 6.30 11.02 -9.52
C ASP A 94 7.47 11.98 -9.75
N HIS A 95 7.19 13.28 -9.81
CA HIS A 95 8.20 14.33 -9.94
C HIS A 95 8.94 14.67 -8.63
N HIS A 96 8.51 14.13 -7.49
CA HIS A 96 9.12 14.39 -6.20
C HIS A 96 10.15 13.33 -5.82
N SER A 97 9.81 12.05 -5.99
CA SER A 97 10.63 10.94 -5.50
C SER A 97 10.73 9.78 -6.50
N ASN A 98 10.40 10.00 -7.78
CA ASN A 98 10.56 9.03 -8.86
C ASN A 98 9.87 7.67 -8.58
N MET A 99 8.82 7.64 -7.74
CA MET A 99 8.12 6.42 -7.32
C MET A 99 8.96 5.46 -6.46
N LEU A 100 10.17 5.87 -6.05
CA LEU A 100 11.11 5.00 -5.32
C LEU A 100 10.57 4.57 -3.95
N TRP A 101 9.71 5.39 -3.34
CA TRP A 101 8.99 5.06 -2.10
C TRP A 101 7.98 3.91 -2.27
N LEU A 102 7.70 3.47 -3.49
CA LEU A 102 6.81 2.36 -3.79
C LEU A 102 7.58 1.11 -4.25
N ASP A 103 8.54 1.25 -5.17
CA ASP A 103 9.10 0.11 -5.91
C ASP A 103 10.63 -0.05 -5.86
N SER A 104 11.34 0.78 -5.10
CA SER A 104 12.82 0.77 -5.01
C SER A 104 13.30 0.82 -3.55
N THR A 105 14.54 1.26 -3.33
CA THR A 105 15.09 1.60 -2.02
C THR A 105 14.91 3.10 -1.78
N TYR A 106 14.24 3.47 -0.69
CA TYR A 106 13.98 4.86 -0.34
C TYR A 106 14.10 5.13 1.17
N PRO A 107 14.96 6.07 1.61
CA PRO A 107 15.90 6.88 0.82
C PRO A 107 16.94 6.04 0.06
N THR A 108 17.49 6.55 -1.05
CA THR A 108 18.24 5.76 -2.05
C THR A 108 19.55 5.14 -1.54
N ASP A 109 20.12 5.70 -0.49
CA ASP A 109 21.35 5.25 0.17
C ASP A 109 21.09 4.50 1.49
N SER A 110 19.82 4.39 1.90
CA SER A 110 19.45 3.80 3.17
C SER A 110 19.54 2.28 3.12
N THR A 111 20.26 1.72 4.09
CA THR A 111 20.30 0.28 4.37
C THR A 111 19.41 -0.10 5.55
N LYS A 112 18.64 0.85 6.09
CA LYS A 112 17.76 0.62 7.24
C LYS A 112 16.62 -0.32 6.88
N LEU A 113 16.13 -1.03 7.89
CA LEU A 113 14.93 -1.83 7.78
C LEU A 113 13.74 -0.97 7.34
N GLY A 114 12.98 -1.43 6.34
CA GLY A 114 11.88 -0.67 5.74
C GLY A 114 12.28 0.24 4.57
N ALA A 115 13.58 0.41 4.28
CA ALA A 115 14.03 1.23 3.15
C ALA A 115 13.75 0.58 1.79
N GLN A 116 13.97 -0.73 1.67
CA GLN A 116 13.71 -1.49 0.44
C GLN A 116 12.23 -1.87 0.31
N ARG A 117 11.59 -1.41 -0.76
CA ARG A 117 10.13 -1.49 -0.99
C ARG A 117 9.79 -2.21 -2.29
N GLY A 118 10.75 -2.29 -3.22
CA GLY A 118 10.69 -3.16 -4.38
C GLY A 118 12.08 -3.43 -4.95
N SER A 119 12.11 -3.93 -6.19
CA SER A 119 13.33 -4.37 -6.88
C SER A 119 13.83 -3.40 -7.95
N CYS A 120 13.11 -2.30 -8.21
CA CYS A 120 13.53 -1.30 -9.18
C CYS A 120 14.83 -0.63 -8.74
N ALA A 121 15.71 -0.28 -9.69
CA ALA A 121 16.94 0.44 -9.40
C ALA A 121 16.63 1.84 -8.84
N THR A 122 17.50 2.35 -7.96
CA THR A 122 17.35 3.71 -7.38
C THR A 122 17.47 4.83 -8.41
N THR A 123 17.95 4.51 -9.62
CA THR A 123 18.03 5.41 -10.77
C THR A 123 16.81 5.36 -11.69
N SER A 124 15.81 4.53 -11.37
CA SER A 124 14.58 4.41 -12.17
C SER A 124 13.57 5.52 -11.87
N GLY A 125 12.49 5.56 -12.66
CA GLY A 125 11.32 6.38 -12.36
C GLY A 125 11.44 7.88 -12.66
N VAL A 126 12.56 8.32 -13.23
CA VAL A 126 12.75 9.72 -13.68
C VAL A 126 11.65 10.06 -14.70
N PRO A 127 10.80 11.08 -14.45
CA PRO A 127 9.67 11.41 -15.31
C PRO A 127 10.01 11.52 -16.79
N SER A 128 11.06 12.26 -17.14
CA SER A 128 11.47 12.44 -18.54
C SER A 128 11.91 11.14 -19.22
N ASP A 129 12.47 10.19 -18.48
CA ASP A 129 12.84 8.89 -19.03
C ASP A 129 11.60 8.02 -19.24
N LEU A 130 10.64 8.03 -18.30
CA LEU A 130 9.39 7.29 -18.45
C LEU A 130 8.53 7.80 -19.61
N GLU A 131 8.40 9.13 -19.72
CA GLU A 131 7.69 9.81 -20.80
C GLU A 131 8.31 9.50 -22.18
N ARG A 132 9.64 9.34 -22.25
CA ARG A 132 10.37 9.02 -23.48
C ARG A 132 10.32 7.53 -23.82
N ASP A 133 10.62 6.67 -22.85
CA ASP A 133 10.96 5.27 -23.09
C ASP A 133 9.75 4.34 -22.98
N VAL A 134 8.75 4.69 -22.16
CA VAL A 134 7.52 3.90 -21.97
C VAL A 134 6.23 4.74 -22.07
N PRO A 135 6.07 5.58 -23.11
CA PRO A 135 4.95 6.52 -23.24
C PRO A 135 3.57 5.86 -23.33
N ASN A 136 3.54 4.59 -23.75
CA ASN A 136 2.30 3.82 -23.96
C ASN A 136 1.90 2.97 -22.75
N SER A 137 2.50 3.23 -21.59
CA SER A 137 2.13 2.59 -20.32
C SER A 137 0.65 2.86 -19.99
N LYS A 138 -0.05 1.84 -19.49
CA LYS A 138 -1.49 1.94 -19.19
C LYS A 138 -1.87 1.12 -17.98
N ALA A 139 -2.90 1.59 -17.28
CA ALA A 139 -3.60 0.86 -16.23
C ALA A 139 -5.04 0.60 -16.66
N SER A 140 -5.62 -0.53 -16.25
CA SER A 140 -7.01 -0.86 -16.54
C SER A 140 -7.69 -1.37 -15.29
N PHE A 141 -8.64 -0.58 -14.78
CA PHE A 141 -9.49 -0.94 -13.66
C PHE A 141 -10.84 -1.44 -14.20
N SER A 142 -11.32 -2.57 -13.71
CA SER A 142 -12.55 -3.20 -14.20
C SER A 142 -13.21 -4.05 -13.13
N ASN A 143 -14.51 -4.35 -13.30
CA ASN A 143 -15.27 -5.26 -12.42
C ASN A 143 -15.25 -4.83 -10.94
N ILE A 144 -15.47 -3.53 -10.68
CA ILE A 144 -15.60 -2.98 -9.33
C ILE A 144 -16.84 -3.60 -8.69
N LYS A 145 -16.67 -4.09 -7.45
CA LYS A 145 -17.73 -4.64 -6.61
C LYS A 145 -17.60 -4.04 -5.21
N PHE A 146 -18.73 -3.71 -4.61
CA PHE A 146 -18.81 -3.13 -3.27
C PHE A 146 -20.04 -3.70 -2.55
N GLY A 147 -19.88 -4.03 -1.27
CA GLY A 147 -20.90 -4.61 -0.40
C GLY A 147 -20.29 -5.27 0.83
#